data_AF-W6P136-F1
#
_entry.id   AF-W6P136-F1
#
_cell.length_a   1.000
_cell.length_b   1.000
_cell.length_c   1.000
_cell.angle_alpha   90.00
_cell.angle_beta   90.00
_cell.angle_gamma   90.00
#
_symmetry.space_group_name_H-M   'P 1'
#
loop_
_entity.id
_entity.type
_entity.pdbx_description
1 polymer ?
#
loop_
_entity_poly.entity_id
_entity_poly.type
_entity_poly.pdbx_seq_one_letter_code
_entity_poly.pdbx_strand_id
1 'polypeptide(L)'
;MSDELMESVLYNYGLFYLDEKMNLHSKAIDDYREALDNMEDEKKRNTKPHVNNSLKANGNAEDFNTREIKKTSNIQKNPSPIINKEINKKNSSSEESGKEKEEENGLKVTDLNAVTPDMRPNAWEENLQEAMNDTSWYEVVAIQSGIPRLMMEEKEWFFNYLREQIILRGNESSMNSLHEIKNYFANLTRQGSHVSSTTQVALKKFLKNRQEQQQCSPYETITNGIRTYDGHPIPAYAKPRPSAAHIWNPVTNEWTR
;
A
#
# COMPACT_ATOMS: atom_id res chain seq x y z
N MET A 1 26.10 2.31 9.40
CA MET A 1 24.75 2.20 8.84
C MET A 1 24.33 0.77 9.08
N SER A 2 23.21 0.49 9.77
CA SER A 2 22.75 -0.88 10.00
C SER A 2 22.18 -1.49 8.71
N ASP A 3 22.32 -2.80 8.53
CA ASP A 3 21.77 -3.53 7.37
C ASP A 3 20.26 -3.31 7.22
N GLU A 4 19.56 -3.14 8.35
CA GLU A 4 18.12 -2.87 8.42
C GLU A 4 17.72 -1.51 7.78
N LEU A 5 18.58 -0.48 7.88
CA LEU A 5 18.34 0.80 7.21
C LEU A 5 18.57 0.67 5.70
N MET A 6 19.55 -0.14 5.30
CA MET A 6 19.86 -0.39 3.90
C MET A 6 18.73 -1.16 3.22
N GLU A 7 18.23 -2.24 3.84
CA GLU A 7 17.05 -2.97 3.34
C GLU A 7 15.81 -2.06 3.25
N SER A 8 15.57 -1.21 4.26
CA SER A 8 14.44 -0.27 4.22
C SER A 8 14.54 0.71 3.06
N VAL A 9 15.72 1.27 2.77
CA VAL A 9 15.89 2.21 1.65
C VAL A 9 15.78 1.50 0.30
N LEU A 10 16.34 0.30 0.18
CA LEU A 10 16.35 -0.49 -1.04
C LEU A 10 14.96 -1.04 -1.40
N TYR A 11 14.24 -1.62 -0.43
CA TYR A 11 12.98 -2.32 -0.69
C TYR A 11 11.74 -1.44 -0.55
N ASN A 12 11.73 -0.44 0.34
CA ASN A 12 10.48 0.29 0.63
C ASN A 12 10.19 1.43 -0.34
N TYR A 13 11.22 2.08 -0.90
CA TYR A 13 11.05 3.29 -1.72
C TYR A 13 11.13 3.06 -3.23
N GLY A 14 11.48 1.85 -3.70
CA GLY A 14 11.57 1.53 -5.13
C GLY A 14 12.60 2.36 -5.91
N LEU A 15 13.50 3.06 -5.20
CA LEU A 15 14.55 3.90 -5.79
C LEU A 15 15.67 3.06 -6.42
N PHE A 16 15.84 1.83 -5.92
CA PHE A 16 16.86 0.89 -6.34
C PHE A 16 16.31 -0.53 -6.45
N TYR A 17 16.92 -1.35 -7.31
CA TYR A 17 16.61 -2.76 -7.45
C TYR A 17 17.90 -3.56 -7.73
N LEU A 18 17.87 -4.88 -7.47
CA LEU A 18 18.96 -5.79 -7.82
C LEU A 18 18.62 -6.50 -9.14
N ASP A 19 19.59 -6.57 -10.06
CA ASP A 19 19.44 -7.38 -11.28
C ASP A 19 19.69 -8.87 -11.01
N GLU A 20 19.56 -9.71 -12.05
CA GLU A 20 19.80 -11.17 -11.97
C GLU A 20 21.22 -11.54 -11.50
N LYS A 21 22.17 -10.61 -11.58
CA LYS A 21 23.56 -10.77 -11.15
C LYS A 21 23.82 -10.13 -9.79
N MET A 22 22.78 -9.70 -9.08
CA MET A 22 22.84 -9.02 -7.79
C MET A 22 23.58 -7.67 -7.84
N ASN A 23 23.59 -7.00 -8.98
CA ASN A 23 24.10 -5.62 -9.07
C ASN A 23 22.99 -4.64 -8.72
N LEU A 24 23.36 -3.60 -7.98
CA LEU A 24 22.46 -2.54 -7.58
C LEU A 24 22.25 -1.52 -8.72
N HIS A 25 21.01 -1.35 -9.14
CA HIS A 25 20.59 -0.38 -10.14
C HIS A 25 19.65 0.66 -9.54
N SER A 26 19.62 1.85 -10.12
CA SER A 26 18.69 2.92 -9.74
C SER A 26 17.64 3.08 -10.82
N LYS A 27 16.37 2.91 -10.45
CA LYS A 27 15.27 3.00 -11.39
C LYS A 27 15.22 4.35 -12.11
N ALA A 28 15.44 5.43 -11.37
CA ALA A 28 15.46 6.78 -11.95
C ALA A 28 16.55 6.93 -13.03
N ILE A 29 17.75 6.37 -12.81
CA ILE A 29 18.86 6.46 -13.76
C ILE A 29 18.54 5.66 -15.03
N ASP A 30 17.94 4.47 -14.88
CA ASP A 30 17.61 3.62 -16.02
C ASP A 30 16.48 4.23 -16.86
N ASP A 31 15.44 4.77 -16.22
CA ASP A 31 14.36 5.50 -16.91
C ASP A 31 14.94 6.70 -17.72
N TYR A 32 15.95 7.41 -17.18
CA TYR A 32 16.64 8.48 -17.92
C TYR A 32 17.47 7.98 -19.10
N ARG A 33 18.16 6.83 -18.96
CA ARG A 33 18.94 6.24 -20.07
C ARG A 33 18.03 5.78 -21.19
N GLU A 34 16.93 5.10 -20.87
CA GLU A 34 15.94 4.66 -21.84
C GLU A 34 15.34 5.83 -22.62
N ALA A 35 15.03 6.95 -21.94
CA ALA A 35 14.55 8.16 -22.61
C ALA A 35 15.58 8.76 -23.59
N LEU A 36 16.87 8.71 -23.26
CA LEU A 36 17.94 9.16 -24.15
C LEU A 36 18.10 8.25 -25.36
N ASP A 37 18.08 6.94 -25.16
CA ASP A 37 18.20 5.96 -26.26
C ASP A 37 17.03 6.08 -27.24
N ASN A 38 15.81 6.28 -26.72
CA ASN A 38 14.62 6.51 -27.55
C ASN A 38 14.72 7.79 -28.39
N MET A 39 15.29 8.88 -27.84
CA MET A 39 15.56 10.11 -28.59
C MET A 39 16.65 9.93 -29.66
N GLU A 40 17.68 9.13 -29.37
CA GLU A 40 18.76 8.79 -30.32
C GLU A 40 18.20 8.00 -31.51
N ASP A 41 17.31 7.03 -31.24
CA ASP A 41 16.69 6.20 -32.26
C ASP A 41 15.62 6.94 -33.09
N GLU A 42 14.92 7.91 -32.51
CA GLU A 42 14.08 8.84 -33.28
C GLU A 42 14.89 9.70 -34.25
N LYS A 43 16.06 10.21 -33.83
CA LYS A 43 16.96 10.98 -34.72
C LYS A 43 17.44 10.12 -35.90
N LYS A 44 17.83 8.87 -35.66
CA LYS A 44 18.29 7.95 -36.71
C LYS A 44 17.18 7.59 -37.71
N ARG A 45 15.94 7.44 -37.24
CA ARG A 45 14.75 7.17 -38.10
C ARG A 45 14.37 8.37 -38.98
N ASN A 46 14.69 9.59 -38.56
CA ASN A 46 14.35 10.82 -39.27
C ASN A 46 15.41 11.26 -40.30
N THR A 47 16.60 10.64 -40.31
CA THR A 47 17.59 10.80 -41.38
C THR A 47 17.38 9.79 -42.49
N LYS A 48 16.59 10.14 -43.52
CA LYS A 48 16.51 9.37 -44.78
C LYS A 48 17.79 9.57 -45.62
N PRO A 49 18.29 8.53 -46.32
CA PRO A 49 19.39 8.68 -47.27
C PRO A 49 18.93 9.50 -48.48
N HIS A 50 19.71 10.51 -48.85
CA HIS A 50 19.48 11.35 -50.02
C HIS A 50 19.66 10.50 -51.28
N VAL A 51 18.56 10.18 -51.96
CA VAL A 51 18.57 9.63 -53.33
C VAL A 51 18.41 10.80 -54.28
N ASN A 52 19.42 11.00 -55.13
CA ASN A 52 19.46 12.07 -56.12
C ASN A 52 18.62 11.66 -57.34
N ASN A 53 17.67 12.51 -57.77
CA ASN A 53 17.48 12.80 -59.19
C ASN A 53 16.49 13.95 -59.47
N SER A 54 16.98 14.86 -60.33
CA SER A 54 16.26 15.64 -61.34
C SER A 54 15.48 16.93 -60.98
N LEU A 55 16.07 18.03 -61.46
CA LEU A 55 15.47 19.19 -62.14
C LEU A 55 14.95 20.39 -61.32
N LYS A 56 15.84 21.40 -61.30
CA LYS A 56 15.66 22.82 -61.70
C LYS A 56 14.62 23.71 -60.98
N ALA A 57 15.20 24.69 -60.29
CA ALA A 57 15.16 26.13 -60.58
C ALA A 57 14.55 27.05 -59.51
N ASN A 58 15.39 28.03 -59.15
CA ASN A 58 15.14 29.40 -58.70
C ASN A 58 14.45 29.64 -57.36
N GLY A 59 15.10 30.44 -56.52
CA GLY A 59 14.39 31.25 -55.54
C GLY A 59 15.09 31.48 -54.19
N ASN A 60 16.23 32.17 -54.23
CA ASN A 60 16.63 33.21 -53.27
C ASN A 60 17.03 32.80 -51.85
N ALA A 61 18.19 33.36 -51.46
CA ALA A 61 18.78 33.35 -50.14
C ALA A 61 17.85 33.94 -49.07
N GLU A 62 18.08 33.59 -47.81
CA GLU A 62 18.50 34.52 -46.76
C GLU A 62 18.80 33.70 -45.48
N ASP A 63 19.97 33.97 -44.93
CA ASP A 63 20.50 33.42 -43.68
C ASP A 63 19.59 33.71 -42.48
N PHE A 64 19.47 32.75 -41.54
CA PHE A 64 19.13 33.09 -40.16
C PHE A 64 20.19 32.60 -39.18
N ASN A 65 20.58 33.57 -38.37
CA ASN A 65 21.80 33.70 -37.61
C ASN A 65 21.75 32.92 -36.29
N THR A 66 22.91 32.48 -35.84
CA THR A 66 23.18 31.98 -34.49
C THR A 66 23.04 33.12 -33.48
N ARG A 67 22.38 32.89 -32.34
CA ARG A 67 22.54 33.57 -31.02
C ARG A 67 21.40 33.10 -30.10
N GLU A 68 21.52 32.94 -28.80
CA GLU A 68 22.63 32.86 -27.85
C GLU A 68 21.98 32.41 -26.54
N ILE A 69 22.78 31.81 -25.66
CA ILE A 69 22.40 31.30 -24.35
C ILE A 69 21.94 32.44 -23.45
N LYS A 70 20.80 32.30 -22.79
CA LYS A 70 20.53 32.98 -21.52
C LYS A 70 20.02 31.99 -20.47
N LYS A 71 20.89 31.75 -19.49
CA LYS A 71 20.58 31.18 -18.18
C LYS A 71 19.70 32.18 -17.42
N THR A 72 18.58 31.74 -16.88
CA THR A 72 17.89 32.43 -15.78
C THR A 72 17.54 31.41 -14.71
N SER A 73 18.31 31.45 -13.63
CA SER A 73 18.00 30.85 -12.34
C SER A 73 16.85 31.63 -11.69
N ASN A 74 15.74 30.97 -11.39
CA ASN A 74 14.76 31.48 -10.42
C ASN A 74 14.45 30.38 -9.39
N ILE A 75 15.17 30.45 -8.28
CA ILE A 75 14.86 29.76 -7.03
C ILE A 75 13.74 30.56 -6.37
N GLN A 76 12.50 30.07 -6.46
CA GLN A 76 11.40 30.61 -5.68
C GLN A 76 11.25 29.80 -4.40
N LYS A 77 11.85 30.32 -3.32
CA LYS A 77 11.61 29.90 -1.94
C LYS A 77 10.17 30.28 -1.58
N ASN A 78 9.32 29.30 -1.31
CA ASN A 78 8.04 29.54 -0.64
C ASN A 78 8.17 29.09 0.82
N PRO A 79 7.98 29.98 1.81
CA PRO A 79 8.04 29.64 3.22
C PRO A 79 6.76 28.94 3.69
N SER A 80 6.92 27.93 4.55
CA SER A 80 5.86 27.24 5.27
C SER A 80 5.10 28.20 6.20
N PRO A 81 3.76 28.13 6.30
CA PRO A 81 3.05 28.84 7.35
C PRO A 81 3.15 28.08 8.69
N ILE A 82 3.89 28.70 9.61
CA ILE A 82 3.85 28.45 11.06
C ILE A 82 2.44 28.84 11.54
N ILE A 83 1.67 27.90 12.09
CA ILE A 83 0.43 28.22 12.81
C ILE A 83 0.67 27.95 14.30
N ASN A 84 0.50 29.03 15.05
CA ASN A 84 0.76 29.17 16.47
C ASN A 84 -0.22 28.36 17.32
N LYS A 85 0.33 27.82 18.42
CA LYS A 85 -0.42 27.37 19.59
C LYS A 85 -1.18 28.57 20.18
N GLU A 86 -2.50 28.49 20.25
CA GLU A 86 -3.26 29.23 21.26
C GLU A 86 -3.95 28.26 22.22
N ILE A 87 -3.53 28.39 23.47
CA ILE A 87 -4.01 27.70 24.64
C ILE A 87 -5.20 28.51 25.15
N ASN A 88 -6.42 27.98 25.04
CA ASN A 88 -7.54 28.53 25.80
C ASN A 88 -7.97 27.54 26.89
N LYS A 89 -7.35 27.77 28.05
CA LYS A 89 -7.70 27.24 29.36
C LYS A 89 -8.87 28.07 29.89
N LYS A 90 -10.07 27.50 29.99
CA LYS A 90 -11.11 27.99 30.91
C LYS A 90 -11.75 26.83 31.63
N ASN A 91 -11.44 26.79 32.92
CA ASN A 91 -12.14 26.05 33.95
C ASN A 91 -13.56 26.63 34.11
N SER A 92 -14.56 25.78 34.31
CA SER A 92 -15.63 26.08 35.28
C SER A 92 -16.33 24.79 35.67
N SER A 93 -16.20 24.42 36.94
CA SER A 93 -17.10 23.50 37.62
C SER A 93 -18.46 24.17 37.83
N SER A 94 -19.52 23.36 37.86
CA SER A 94 -20.63 23.54 38.79
C SER A 94 -21.41 22.23 38.86
N GLU A 95 -21.49 21.69 40.06
CA GLU A 95 -22.39 20.62 40.45
C GLU A 95 -23.85 21.11 40.53
N GLU A 96 -24.75 20.14 40.50
CA GLU A 96 -25.87 19.94 41.42
C GLU A 96 -27.34 20.03 40.91
N SER A 97 -28.05 18.94 41.25
CA SER A 97 -29.51 18.77 41.43
C SER A 97 -30.38 18.66 40.16
N GLY A 98 -31.36 17.77 40.05
CA GLY A 98 -31.89 16.75 40.95
C GLY A 98 -33.27 16.28 40.45
N LYS A 99 -33.70 15.13 40.98
CA LYS A 99 -35.07 14.57 41.04
C LYS A 99 -35.58 13.69 39.88
N GLU A 100 -35.50 12.40 40.21
CA GLU A 100 -36.46 11.31 39.96
C GLU A 100 -37.93 11.76 39.89
N LYS A 101 -38.69 11.14 38.97
CA LYS A 101 -40.04 10.64 39.19
C LYS A 101 -40.31 9.47 38.24
N GLU A 102 -40.46 8.28 38.83
CA GLU A 102 -41.14 7.12 38.25
C GLU A 102 -42.67 7.31 38.32
N GLU A 103 -43.38 6.77 37.31
CA GLU A 103 -44.66 6.03 37.39
C GLU A 103 -45.08 5.73 35.93
N GLU A 104 -44.81 4.54 35.40
CA GLU A 104 -45.57 3.27 35.44
C GLU A 104 -46.77 3.19 34.45
N ASN A 105 -46.70 2.13 33.64
CA ASN A 105 -47.79 1.38 32.99
C ASN A 105 -48.56 1.94 31.79
N GLY A 106 -48.18 1.41 30.62
CA GLY A 106 -49.05 1.27 29.47
C GLY A 106 -48.61 0.10 28.58
N LEU A 107 -48.81 -1.14 29.05
CA LEU A 107 -48.71 -2.34 28.22
C LEU A 107 -49.68 -2.20 27.03
N LYS A 108 -49.13 -2.06 25.81
CA LYS A 108 -49.84 -2.39 24.56
C LYS A 108 -48.93 -3.24 23.70
N VAL A 109 -49.17 -4.55 23.79
CA VAL A 109 -48.74 -5.54 22.80
C VAL A 109 -49.52 -5.25 21.52
N THR A 110 -48.84 -4.79 20.49
CA THR A 110 -49.31 -4.88 19.10
C THR A 110 -48.12 -5.18 18.19
N ASP A 111 -48.12 -6.41 17.68
CA ASP A 111 -47.44 -6.95 16.51
C ASP A 111 -45.94 -6.65 16.30
N LEU A 112 -45.16 -7.60 16.79
CA LEU A 112 -43.90 -8.05 16.21
C LEU A 112 -44.10 -8.46 14.74
N ASN A 113 -44.13 -7.48 13.83
CA ASN A 113 -44.01 -7.74 12.40
C ASN A 113 -42.75 -7.07 11.86
N ALA A 114 -41.73 -7.92 11.71
CA ALA A 114 -40.53 -7.73 10.91
C ALA A 114 -39.79 -6.39 11.11
N VAL A 115 -39.05 -6.29 12.21
CA VAL A 115 -37.74 -5.62 12.14
C VAL A 115 -36.90 -6.50 11.22
N THR A 116 -36.95 -6.24 9.92
CA THR A 116 -35.74 -6.48 9.12
C THR A 116 -34.64 -5.70 9.81
N PRO A 117 -33.56 -6.35 10.30
CA PRO A 117 -32.36 -5.59 10.64
C PRO A 117 -32.09 -4.73 9.43
N ASP A 118 -31.96 -3.42 9.62
CA ASP A 118 -31.58 -2.52 8.54
C ASP A 118 -30.28 -3.08 7.95
N MET A 119 -30.39 -3.79 6.82
CA MET A 119 -29.25 -4.42 6.15
C MET A 119 -28.43 -3.39 5.38
N ARG A 120 -28.71 -2.10 5.61
CA ARG A 120 -27.84 -1.03 5.17
C ARG A 120 -26.46 -1.24 5.79
N PRO A 121 -25.38 -1.19 4.99
CA PRO A 121 -24.03 -1.19 5.54
C PRO A 121 -23.96 -0.15 6.65
N ASN A 122 -23.43 -0.54 7.80
CA ASN A 122 -23.25 0.39 8.91
C ASN A 122 -22.54 1.64 8.36
N ALA A 123 -22.94 2.85 8.74
CA ALA A 123 -22.42 4.09 8.13
C ALA A 123 -20.86 4.14 8.10
N TRP A 124 -20.20 3.49 9.06
CA TRP A 124 -18.75 3.35 9.09
C TRP A 124 -18.16 2.42 8.02
N GLU A 125 -18.88 1.40 7.55
CA GLU A 125 -18.49 0.52 6.44
C GLU A 125 -18.56 1.25 5.10
N GLU A 126 -19.55 2.12 4.89
CA GLU A 126 -19.62 3.00 3.71
C GLU A 126 -18.40 3.94 3.69
N ASN A 127 -18.11 4.59 4.83
CA ASN A 127 -16.93 5.45 5.00
C ASN A 127 -15.61 4.68 4.79
N LEU A 128 -15.54 3.42 5.23
CA LEU A 128 -14.39 2.54 5.01
C LEU A 128 -14.18 2.24 3.53
N GLN A 129 -15.27 1.93 2.81
CA GLN A 129 -15.22 1.66 1.39
C GLN A 129 -14.83 2.91 0.59
N GLU A 130 -15.35 4.08 0.98
CA GLU A 130 -14.97 5.36 0.40
C GLU A 130 -13.48 5.66 0.64
N ALA A 131 -12.96 5.42 1.86
CA ALA A 131 -11.53 5.56 2.15
C ALA A 131 -10.66 4.62 1.30
N MET A 132 -11.13 3.40 1.04
CA MET A 132 -10.44 2.44 0.16
C MET A 132 -10.36 2.90 -1.29
N ASN A 133 -11.35 3.67 -1.76
CA ASN A 133 -11.40 4.18 -3.12
C ASN A 133 -10.55 5.45 -3.33
N ASP A 134 -10.18 6.15 -2.25
CA ASP A 134 -9.32 7.33 -2.32
C ASP A 134 -7.84 6.95 -2.42
N THR A 135 -7.40 6.67 -3.65
CA THR A 135 -6.02 6.26 -3.95
C THR A 135 -5.00 7.34 -3.58
N SER A 136 -5.27 8.62 -3.87
CA SER A 136 -4.32 9.69 -3.58
C SER A 136 -4.08 9.88 -2.09
N TRP A 137 -5.14 9.82 -1.27
CA TRP A 137 -4.97 9.82 0.19
C TRP A 137 -4.20 8.59 0.68
N TYR A 138 -4.52 7.42 0.14
CA TYR A 138 -3.88 6.17 0.53
C TYR A 138 -2.37 6.17 0.26
N GLU A 139 -1.94 6.67 -0.91
CA GLU A 139 -0.52 6.84 -1.27
C GLU A 139 0.21 7.74 -0.28
N VAL A 140 -0.40 8.86 0.13
CA VAL A 140 0.18 9.77 1.12
C VAL A 140 0.38 9.06 2.46
N VAL A 141 -0.62 8.32 2.94
CA VAL A 141 -0.51 7.55 4.19
C VAL A 141 0.54 6.43 4.06
N ALA A 142 0.61 5.77 2.92
CA ALA A 142 1.59 4.74 2.63
C ALA A 142 3.03 5.28 2.69
N ILE A 143 3.28 6.48 2.18
CA ILE A 143 4.59 7.14 2.31
C ILE A 143 4.89 7.48 3.78
N GLN A 144 3.89 8.00 4.50
CA GLN A 144 4.03 8.40 5.91
C GLN A 144 4.21 7.23 6.87
N SER A 145 3.77 6.02 6.50
CA SER A 145 3.97 4.80 7.31
C SER A 145 5.40 4.29 7.27
N GLY A 146 6.21 4.73 6.30
CA GLY A 146 7.57 4.23 6.07
C GLY A 146 7.62 2.87 5.36
N ILE A 147 6.48 2.32 4.93
CA ILE A 147 6.38 1.06 4.19
C ILE A 147 5.49 1.18 2.93
N PRO A 148 5.71 2.19 2.05
CA PRO A 148 4.76 2.50 0.98
C PRO A 148 4.56 1.34 0.01
N ARG A 149 5.63 0.66 -0.41
CA ARG A 149 5.53 -0.48 -1.32
C ARG A 149 4.64 -1.61 -0.79
N LEU A 150 4.88 -2.05 0.46
CA LEU A 150 4.09 -3.11 1.08
C LEU A 150 2.63 -2.72 1.25
N MET A 151 2.34 -1.46 1.60
CA MET A 151 0.97 -0.98 1.68
C MET A 151 0.27 -1.01 0.32
N MET A 152 0.94 -0.59 -0.75
CA MET A 152 0.36 -0.64 -2.09
C MET A 152 0.13 -2.09 -2.57
N GLU A 153 1.08 -3.00 -2.33
CA GLU A 153 0.97 -4.41 -2.71
C GLU A 153 -0.12 -5.16 -1.91
N GLU A 154 -0.25 -4.87 -0.61
CA GLU A 154 -1.14 -5.59 0.31
C GLU A 154 -2.34 -4.74 0.76
N LYS A 155 -2.83 -3.86 -0.13
CA LYS A 155 -3.89 -2.88 0.17
C LYS A 155 -5.11 -3.53 0.83
N GLU A 156 -5.61 -4.62 0.26
CA GLU A 156 -6.78 -5.33 0.78
C GLU A 156 -6.55 -5.86 2.21
N TRP A 157 -5.37 -6.40 2.49
CA TRP A 157 -5.01 -6.85 3.84
C TRP A 157 -5.07 -5.71 4.85
N PHE A 158 -4.52 -4.53 4.51
CA PHE A 158 -4.56 -3.37 5.40
C PHE A 158 -5.99 -2.89 5.71
N PHE A 159 -6.89 -2.89 4.72
CA PHE A 159 -8.29 -2.50 4.93
C PHE A 159 -9.08 -3.56 5.70
N ASN A 160 -8.82 -4.85 5.47
CA ASN A 160 -9.41 -5.92 6.28
C ASN A 160 -8.92 -5.85 7.74
N TYR A 161 -7.62 -5.63 7.94
CA TYR A 161 -7.06 -5.45 9.27
C TYR A 161 -7.64 -4.20 9.96
N LEU A 162 -7.82 -3.08 9.25
CA LEU A 162 -8.50 -1.90 9.77
C LEU A 162 -9.93 -2.23 10.22
N ARG A 163 -10.70 -2.93 9.38
CA ARG A 163 -12.07 -3.38 9.71
C ARG A 163 -12.08 -4.20 11.00
N GLU A 164 -11.19 -5.19 11.10
CA GLU A 164 -11.04 -6.01 12.31
C GLU A 164 -10.70 -5.15 13.54
N GLN A 165 -9.82 -4.16 13.41
CA GLN A 165 -9.43 -3.29 14.51
C GLN A 165 -10.55 -2.34 14.95
N ILE A 166 -11.47 -1.95 14.06
CA ILE A 166 -12.65 -1.15 14.42
C ILE A 166 -13.59 -1.99 15.28
N ILE A 167 -13.91 -3.21 14.81
CA ILE A 167 -14.81 -4.15 15.50
C ILE A 167 -14.22 -4.57 16.85
N LEU A 168 -12.94 -4.98 16.87
CA LEU A 168 -12.28 -5.48 18.08
C LEU A 168 -12.25 -4.45 19.21
N ARG A 169 -12.24 -3.15 18.88
CA ARG A 169 -12.19 -2.06 19.87
C ARG A 169 -13.56 -1.49 20.22
N GLY A 170 -14.64 -1.94 19.58
CA GLY A 170 -15.97 -1.37 19.80
C GLY A 170 -16.11 0.04 19.26
N ASN A 171 -15.35 0.40 18.21
CA ASN A 171 -15.30 1.75 17.67
C ASN A 171 -16.36 2.01 16.59
N GLU A 172 -17.24 1.05 16.27
CA GLU A 172 -18.21 1.11 15.17
C GLU A 172 -19.09 2.35 15.22
N SER A 173 -19.60 2.70 16.42
CA SER A 173 -20.45 3.88 16.64
C SER A 173 -19.67 5.20 16.59
N SER A 174 -18.36 5.16 16.86
CA SER A 174 -17.48 6.33 16.83
C SER A 174 -16.96 6.67 15.44
N MET A 175 -17.05 5.74 14.47
CA MET A 175 -16.56 5.90 13.10
C MET A 175 -17.67 6.42 12.18
N ASN A 176 -18.23 7.58 12.50
CA ASN A 176 -19.37 8.15 11.79
C ASN A 176 -18.98 8.93 10.51
N SER A 177 -17.70 9.19 10.28
CA SER A 177 -17.23 9.97 9.14
C SER A 177 -16.01 9.37 8.42
N LEU A 178 -15.88 9.72 7.14
CA LEU A 178 -14.69 9.43 6.34
C LEU A 178 -13.40 9.93 7.01
N HIS A 179 -13.46 11.10 7.65
CA HIS A 179 -12.31 11.69 8.32
C HIS A 179 -11.84 10.84 9.51
N GLU A 180 -12.76 10.34 10.34
CA GLU A 180 -12.43 9.48 11.48
C GLU A 180 -11.79 8.17 11.03
N ILE A 181 -12.35 7.52 10.00
CA ILE A 181 -11.75 6.31 9.40
C ILE A 181 -10.34 6.59 8.90
N LYS A 182 -10.15 7.66 8.12
CA LYS A 182 -8.83 8.02 7.57
C LYS A 182 -7.81 8.35 8.66
N ASN A 183 -8.22 9.10 9.67
CA ASN A 183 -7.34 9.45 10.80
C ASN A 183 -6.99 8.21 11.64
N TYR A 184 -7.94 7.31 11.85
CA TYR A 184 -7.69 6.06 12.57
C TYR A 184 -6.70 5.18 11.81
N PHE A 185 -6.88 5.03 10.49
CA PHE A 185 -5.96 4.29 9.63
C PHE A 185 -4.55 4.89 9.61
N ALA A 186 -4.44 6.22 9.50
CA ALA A 186 -3.16 6.90 9.56
C ALA A 186 -2.45 6.62 10.90
N ASN A 187 -3.16 6.65 12.03
CA ASN A 187 -2.57 6.30 13.33
C ASN A 187 -2.20 4.82 13.46
N LEU A 188 -2.97 3.93 12.85
CA LEU A 188 -2.69 2.50 12.80
C LEU A 188 -1.36 2.21 12.08
N THR A 189 -1.05 2.98 11.05
CA THR A 189 0.11 2.74 10.17
C THR A 189 1.28 3.67 10.44
N ARG A 190 1.09 4.77 11.18
CA ARG A 190 2.12 5.78 11.45
C ARG A 190 3.36 5.22 12.13
N GLN A 191 4.50 5.36 11.45
CA GLN A 191 5.80 4.95 11.94
C GLN A 191 6.11 5.52 13.33
N GLY A 192 6.70 4.70 14.20
CA GLY A 192 7.15 5.11 15.53
C GLY A 192 6.04 5.25 16.59
N SER A 193 4.80 4.86 16.28
CA SER A 193 3.73 4.76 17.28
C SER A 193 3.59 3.34 17.83
N HIS A 194 3.20 3.20 19.10
CA HIS A 194 2.94 1.89 19.73
C HIS A 194 1.86 1.09 18.98
N VAL A 195 0.81 1.76 18.50
CA VAL A 195 -0.25 1.12 17.71
C VAL A 195 0.31 0.54 16.41
N SER A 196 1.17 1.31 15.72
CA SER A 196 1.88 0.83 14.53
C SER A 196 2.80 -0.36 14.82
N SER A 197 3.43 -0.43 16.00
CA SER A 197 4.21 -1.61 16.37
C SER A 197 3.37 -2.89 16.38
N THR A 198 2.15 -2.85 16.93
CA THR A 198 1.21 -3.98 16.90
C THR A 198 0.81 -4.33 15.47
N THR A 199 0.54 -3.33 14.63
CA THR A 199 0.23 -3.52 13.20
C THR A 199 1.39 -4.16 12.45
N GLN A 200 2.63 -3.75 12.71
CA GLN A 200 3.83 -4.36 12.11
C GLN A 200 4.02 -5.82 12.53
N VAL A 201 3.72 -6.17 13.78
CA VAL A 201 3.74 -7.57 14.23
C VAL A 201 2.70 -8.41 13.50
N ALA A 202 1.46 -7.90 13.38
CA ALA A 202 0.40 -8.56 12.62
C ALA A 202 0.76 -8.74 11.14
N LEU A 203 1.32 -7.69 10.52
CA LEU A 203 1.78 -7.71 9.13
C LEU A 203 2.90 -8.74 8.92
N LYS A 204 3.92 -8.76 9.78
CA LYS A 204 5.01 -9.75 9.70
C LYS A 204 4.50 -11.18 9.79
N LYS A 205 3.52 -11.43 10.66
CA LYS A 205 2.86 -12.75 10.78
C LYS A 205 2.09 -13.10 9.51
N PHE A 206 1.32 -12.17 8.96
CA PHE A 206 0.58 -12.35 7.71
C PHE A 206 1.52 -12.68 6.54
N LEU A 207 2.58 -11.89 6.34
CA LEU A 207 3.53 -12.09 5.25
C LEU A 207 4.24 -13.44 5.36
N LYS A 208 4.63 -13.85 6.57
CA LYS A 208 5.20 -15.17 6.82
C LYS A 208 4.24 -16.29 6.45
N ASN A 209 2.99 -16.22 6.91
CA ASN A 209 1.97 -17.20 6.57
C ASN A 209 1.72 -17.28 5.05
N ARG A 210 1.68 -16.13 4.36
CA ARG A 210 1.51 -16.06 2.91
C ARG A 210 2.68 -16.73 2.18
N GLN A 211 3.91 -16.47 2.63
CA GLN A 211 5.10 -17.11 2.07
C GLN A 211 5.07 -18.63 2.28
N GLU A 212 4.68 -19.10 3.46
CA GLU A 212 4.53 -20.53 3.75
C GLU A 212 3.46 -21.18 2.85
N GLN A 213 2.34 -20.51 2.62
CA GLN A 213 1.29 -20.97 1.70
C GLN A 213 1.77 -21.01 0.24
N GLN A 214 2.56 -20.03 -0.21
CA GLN A 214 3.17 -20.05 -1.55
C GLN A 214 4.16 -21.21 -1.73
N GLN A 215 4.81 -21.66 -0.65
CA GLN A 215 5.69 -22.83 -0.65
C GLN A 215 4.93 -24.15 -0.49
N CYS A 216 3.63 -24.10 -0.20
CA CYS A 216 2.77 -25.26 -0.06
C CYS A 216 2.13 -25.56 -1.42
N SER A 217 2.26 -26.80 -1.87
CA SER A 217 1.51 -27.23 -3.06
C SER A 217 0.01 -27.34 -2.74
N PRO A 218 -0.90 -27.18 -3.75
CA PRO A 218 -2.32 -27.48 -3.58
C PRO A 218 -2.64 -28.90 -3.07
N TYR A 219 -1.67 -29.82 -3.12
CA TYR A 219 -1.79 -31.21 -2.69
C TYR A 219 -1.16 -31.48 -1.31
N GLU A 220 -0.89 -30.41 -0.57
CA GLU A 220 -0.28 -30.39 0.76
C GLU A 220 -1.12 -29.51 1.68
N THR A 221 -0.95 -29.70 2.98
CA THR A 221 -1.57 -28.87 4.02
C THR A 221 -0.51 -28.40 5.01
N ILE A 222 -0.76 -27.29 5.71
CA ILE A 222 0.10 -26.85 6.80
C ILE A 222 -0.59 -27.18 8.12
N THR A 223 0.03 -28.05 8.92
CA THR A 223 -0.44 -28.41 10.26
C THR A 223 0.62 -27.99 11.27
N ASN A 224 0.28 -27.09 12.21
CA ASN A 224 1.22 -26.55 13.21
C ASN A 224 2.53 -25.97 12.60
N GLY A 225 2.44 -25.36 11.42
CA GLY A 225 3.61 -24.80 10.72
C GLY A 225 4.47 -25.84 9.99
N ILE A 226 4.06 -27.10 9.95
CA ILE A 226 4.75 -28.18 9.21
C ILE A 226 3.92 -28.50 7.96
N ARG A 227 4.56 -28.51 6.79
CA ARG A 227 3.95 -28.99 5.55
C ARG A 227 3.69 -30.49 5.67
N THR A 228 2.48 -30.92 5.35
CA THR A 228 2.03 -32.31 5.47
C THR A 228 1.33 -32.75 4.20
N TYR A 229 1.44 -34.03 3.83
CA TYR A 229 0.61 -34.66 2.81
C TYR A 229 0.03 -35.94 3.42
N ASP A 230 -1.30 -36.11 3.34
CA ASP A 230 -1.99 -37.27 3.91
C ASP A 230 -1.62 -37.54 5.38
N GLY A 231 -1.48 -36.48 6.17
CA GLY A 231 -1.06 -36.53 7.58
C GLY A 231 0.44 -36.77 7.83
N HIS A 232 1.25 -37.02 6.78
CA HIS A 232 2.68 -37.26 6.90
C HIS A 232 3.48 -35.95 6.76
N PRO A 233 4.44 -35.67 7.66
CA PRO A 233 5.26 -34.47 7.59
C PRO A 233 6.21 -34.50 6.38
N ILE A 234 6.28 -33.36 5.68
CA ILE A 234 7.18 -33.08 4.57
C ILE A 234 8.35 -32.26 5.13
N PRO A 235 9.62 -32.61 4.83
CA PRO A 235 10.75 -31.81 5.26
C PRO A 235 10.68 -30.36 4.76
N ALA A 236 11.09 -29.39 5.59
CA ALA A 236 11.00 -27.97 5.24
C ALA A 236 11.79 -27.58 3.97
N TYR A 237 12.85 -28.34 3.65
CA TYR A 237 13.67 -28.14 2.46
C TYR A 237 13.09 -28.80 1.19
N ALA A 238 12.06 -29.63 1.30
CA ALA A 238 11.44 -30.26 0.15
C ALA A 238 10.77 -29.21 -0.74
N LYS A 239 10.90 -29.33 -2.06
CA LYS A 239 10.14 -28.48 -3.00
C LYS A 239 8.63 -28.69 -2.85
N PRO A 240 7.76 -27.77 -3.31
CA PRO A 240 6.32 -28.00 -3.39
C PRO A 240 6.00 -29.29 -4.17
N ARG A 241 5.07 -30.11 -3.66
CA ARG A 241 4.62 -31.35 -4.29
C ARG A 241 4.07 -31.10 -5.70
N PRO A 242 4.60 -31.75 -6.75
CA PRO A 242 4.17 -31.47 -8.12
C PRO A 242 2.72 -31.86 -8.41
N SER A 243 2.26 -33.01 -7.89
CA SER A 243 0.89 -33.50 -8.09
C SER A 243 0.42 -34.42 -6.98
N ALA A 244 -0.88 -34.68 -6.92
CA ALA A 244 -1.49 -35.63 -5.97
C ALA A 244 -0.93 -37.06 -6.05
N ALA A 245 -0.24 -37.44 -7.14
CA ALA A 245 0.34 -38.77 -7.33
C ALA A 245 1.78 -38.89 -6.81
N HIS A 246 2.48 -37.79 -6.55
CA HIS A 246 3.87 -37.85 -6.13
C HIS A 246 3.98 -38.12 -4.63
N ILE A 247 4.86 -39.02 -4.22
CA ILE A 247 5.17 -39.34 -2.83
C ILE A 247 6.59 -38.83 -2.55
N TRP A 248 6.81 -38.30 -1.35
CA TRP A 248 8.13 -37.87 -0.92
C TRP A 248 9.03 -39.09 -0.69
N ASN A 249 10.16 -39.17 -1.40
CA ASN A 249 11.17 -40.19 -1.18
C ASN A 249 12.27 -39.65 -0.26
N PRO A 250 12.35 -40.09 1.01
CA PRO A 250 13.34 -39.59 1.97
C PRO A 250 14.77 -40.05 1.66
N VAL A 251 14.95 -41.09 0.85
CA VAL A 251 16.28 -41.61 0.46
C VAL A 251 16.91 -40.72 -0.61
N THR A 252 16.12 -40.30 -1.59
CA THR A 252 16.59 -39.44 -2.69
C THR A 252 16.35 -37.95 -2.45
N ASN A 253 15.57 -37.58 -1.43
CA ASN A 253 15.11 -36.21 -1.17
C ASN A 253 14.35 -35.60 -2.36
N GLU A 254 13.54 -36.40 -3.04
CA GLU A 254 12.81 -35.99 -4.23
C GLU A 254 11.36 -36.51 -4.21
N TRP A 255 10.51 -35.86 -5.02
CA TRP A 255 9.16 -36.31 -5.30
C TRP A 255 9.19 -37.41 -6.37
N THR A 256 8.69 -38.60 -6.04
CA THR A 256 8.60 -39.73 -6.97
C THR A 256 7.14 -40.09 -7.21
N ARG A 257 6.79 -40.33 -8.47
CA ARG A 257 5.45 -40.82 -8.84
C ARG A 257 5.33 -42.33 -8.62
#